data_AF-A0A2W6B1U5-F1
#
_entry.id   AF-A0A2W6B1U5-F1
#
_cell.length_a   1.000
_cell.length_b   1.000
_cell.length_c   1.000
_cell.angle_alpha   90.00
_cell.angle_beta   90.00
_cell.angle_gamma   90.00
#
_symmetry.space_group_name_H-M   'P 1'
#
loop_
_entity.id
_entity.type
_entity.pdbx_description
1 polymer ?
#
loop_
_entity_poly.entity_id
_entity_poly.type
_entity_poly.pdbx_seq_one_letter_code
_entity_poly.pdbx_strand_id
1 'polypeptide(L)'
;MFSAPGTRWFAYPHVARCAVTGREHKALPGPVIDLIRDGVPRAELRAYGGKAVWSALCRTATSALQRGWTYPEWCAEMTATRSTLGRQARLERGRRDVGATRTVKTLHKAWTRAEHYLTEAPAPMTADDARTEIRTIRDNLDTANTWPENPIDKAALATALTIAGANGTNRPALPRRTIAAAVGITESQARRALERLERADYLRTDTRGQPAGPDARTRRATLYRLASGCRIPVPVNGSVGQRLSSVGQPTFRTPGHGSYVGQDKLAAAVAAFDELGISVSPSALAALVDAEHTEARKRLRVVSDD
;
A
#
# COMPACT_ATOMS: atom_id res chain seq x y z
N MET A 1 -14.59 16.48 -13.68
CA MET A 1 -13.70 16.16 -12.54
C MET A 1 -13.70 14.65 -12.36
N PHE A 2 -12.83 13.93 -13.09
CA PHE A 2 -12.82 12.46 -13.11
C PHE A 2 -11.61 11.95 -12.31
N SER A 3 -11.90 11.19 -11.26
CA SER A 3 -10.91 10.55 -10.40
C SER A 3 -10.17 9.46 -11.20
N ALA A 4 -8.84 9.54 -11.25
CA ALA A 4 -8.02 8.56 -11.96
C ALA A 4 -8.15 7.17 -11.32
N PRO A 5 -8.26 6.07 -12.10
CA PRO A 5 -8.18 4.73 -11.56
C PRO A 5 -6.76 4.47 -11.04
N GLY A 6 -6.65 4.19 -9.74
CA GLY A 6 -5.39 3.91 -9.07
C GLY A 6 -4.66 2.76 -9.75
N THR A 7 -3.43 3.04 -10.19
CA THR A 7 -2.46 2.04 -10.64
C THR A 7 -2.16 1.11 -9.46
N ARG A 8 -2.94 0.04 -9.33
CA ARG A 8 -2.73 -0.96 -8.28
C ARG A 8 -1.60 -1.87 -8.69
N TRP A 9 -0.51 -1.77 -7.94
CA TRP A 9 0.59 -2.71 -7.90
C TRP A 9 0.00 -4.09 -7.63
N PHE A 10 0.03 -4.96 -8.64
CA PHE A 10 -0.13 -6.39 -8.40
C PHE A 10 1.06 -6.81 -7.56
N ALA A 11 0.86 -6.93 -6.24
CA ALA A 11 1.73 -7.70 -5.38
C ALA A 11 1.71 -9.11 -5.95
N TYR A 12 2.85 -9.59 -6.47
CA TYR A 12 3.00 -10.99 -6.82
C TYR A 12 3.02 -11.77 -5.50
N PRO A 13 1.99 -12.57 -5.16
CA PRO A 13 2.17 -13.56 -4.11
C PRO A 13 3.16 -14.60 -4.67
N HIS A 14 4.05 -15.12 -3.83
CA HIS A 14 5.06 -16.15 -4.15
C HIS A 14 6.43 -15.71 -4.69
N VAL A 15 6.99 -14.61 -4.18
CA VAL A 15 8.46 -14.57 -4.02
C VAL A 15 8.74 -14.65 -2.53
N ALA A 16 8.72 -15.88 -2.01
CA ALA A 16 9.33 -16.17 -0.73
C ALA A 16 10.74 -15.57 -0.74
N ARG A 17 11.10 -14.80 0.29
CA ARG A 17 12.50 -14.54 0.57
C ARG A 17 13.13 -15.92 0.77
N CYS A 18 13.80 -16.43 -0.26
CA CYS A 18 14.71 -17.54 -0.08
C CYS A 18 15.75 -17.06 0.92
N ALA A 19 15.64 -17.56 2.14
CA ALA A 19 16.69 -17.43 3.13
C ALA A 19 17.98 -17.96 2.50
N VAL A 20 18.98 -17.10 2.54
CA VAL A 20 20.42 -17.31 2.34
C VAL A 20 20.80 -18.80 2.24
N THR A 21 20.77 -19.33 1.03
CA THR A 21 21.36 -20.62 0.67
C THR A 21 22.06 -20.48 -0.68
N GLY A 22 23.26 -19.88 -0.66
CA GLY A 22 24.41 -20.17 -1.53
C GLY A 22 24.32 -20.08 -3.07
N ARG A 23 23.15 -19.95 -3.69
CA ARG A 23 22.97 -19.67 -5.11
C ARG A 23 21.80 -18.72 -5.27
N GLU A 24 22.12 -17.43 -5.21
CA GLU A 24 21.18 -16.35 -5.47
C GLU A 24 20.58 -16.53 -6.87
N HIS A 25 19.31 -16.95 -6.93
CA HIS A 25 18.57 -16.95 -8.19
C HIS A 25 18.34 -15.51 -8.64
N LYS A 26 19.37 -14.90 -9.23
CA LYS A 26 19.31 -13.61 -9.93
C LYS A 26 18.42 -13.65 -11.18
N ALA A 27 17.77 -14.76 -11.50
CA ALA A 27 16.81 -14.78 -12.59
C ALA A 27 15.61 -13.86 -12.26
N LEU A 28 15.20 -13.01 -13.20
CA LEU A 28 13.94 -12.27 -13.08
C LEU A 28 12.76 -13.24 -13.28
N PRO A 29 11.59 -13.00 -12.66
CA PRO A 29 10.38 -13.77 -12.93
C PRO A 29 10.00 -13.69 -14.42
N GLY A 30 9.48 -14.79 -14.99
CA GLY A 30 9.04 -14.86 -16.39
C GLY A 30 8.20 -13.66 -16.84
N PRO A 31 7.11 -13.29 -16.12
CA PRO A 31 6.29 -12.13 -16.48
C PRO A 31 7.04 -10.79 -16.50
N VAL A 32 8.12 -10.66 -15.73
CA VAL A 32 8.96 -9.45 -15.73
C VAL A 32 9.88 -9.46 -16.95
N ILE A 33 10.42 -10.62 -17.32
CA ILE A 33 11.20 -10.81 -18.55
C ILE A 33 10.32 -10.52 -19.78
N ASP A 34 9.10 -11.07 -19.80
CA ASP A 34 8.12 -10.83 -20.87
C ASP A 34 7.81 -9.34 -20.98
N LEU A 35 7.59 -8.65 -19.85
CA LEU A 35 7.36 -7.21 -19.84
C LEU A 35 8.56 -6.41 -20.38
N ILE A 36 9.79 -6.83 -20.11
CA ILE A 36 11.01 -6.21 -20.66
C ILE A 36 11.09 -6.43 -22.17
N ARG A 37 10.90 -7.67 -22.60
CA ARG A 37 11.03 -8.12 -23.99
C ARG A 37 9.93 -7.54 -24.87
N ASP A 38 8.68 -7.65 -24.46
CA ASP A 38 7.50 -7.32 -25.26
C ASP A 38 7.02 -5.89 -25.00
N GLY A 39 7.41 -5.30 -23.87
CA GLY A 39 6.99 -3.95 -23.47
C GLY A 39 5.54 -3.90 -23.01
N VAL A 40 5.06 -2.68 -22.79
CA VAL A 40 3.66 -2.44 -22.42
C VAL A 40 2.74 -2.71 -23.63
N PRO A 41 1.64 -3.47 -23.45
CA PRO A 41 0.67 -3.72 -24.52
C PRO A 41 0.09 -2.43 -25.12
N ARG A 42 -0.20 -2.45 -26.43
CA ARG A 42 -0.77 -1.28 -27.14
C ARG A 42 -2.07 -0.75 -26.53
N ALA A 43 -2.93 -1.63 -26.00
CA ALA A 43 -4.17 -1.24 -25.35
C ALA A 43 -3.91 -0.36 -24.10
N GLU A 44 -2.94 -0.76 -23.27
CA GLU A 44 -2.54 0.00 -22.08
C GLU A 44 -1.83 1.31 -22.44
N LEU A 45 -0.99 1.29 -23.48
CA LEU A 45 -0.37 2.51 -24.01
C LEU A 45 -1.42 3.52 -24.50
N ARG A 46 -2.51 3.07 -25.14
CA ARG A 46 -3.61 3.96 -25.55
C ARG A 46 -4.34 4.54 -24.35
N ALA A 47 -4.57 3.74 -23.31
CA ALA A 47 -5.32 4.16 -22.12
C ALA A 47 -4.52 5.11 -21.21
N TYR A 48 -3.21 4.86 -21.04
CA TYR A 48 -2.40 5.51 -20.00
C TYR A 48 -1.12 6.19 -20.52
N GLY A 49 -0.76 5.99 -21.78
CA GLY A 49 0.41 6.60 -22.42
C GLY A 49 1.70 6.35 -21.66
N GLY A 50 2.50 7.40 -21.48
CA GLY A 50 3.78 7.32 -20.76
C GLY A 50 3.66 6.88 -19.29
N LYS A 51 2.48 7.00 -18.67
CA LYS A 51 2.27 6.52 -17.29
C LYS A 51 2.34 5.00 -17.21
N ALA A 52 1.87 4.27 -18.23
CA ALA A 52 1.99 2.81 -18.25
C ALA A 52 3.45 2.37 -18.40
N VAL A 53 4.22 3.02 -19.29
CA VAL A 53 5.66 2.75 -19.44
C VAL A 53 6.40 3.02 -18.14
N TRP A 54 6.15 4.17 -17.50
CA TRP A 54 6.73 4.50 -16.20
C TRP A 54 6.38 3.46 -15.12
N SER A 55 5.12 3.04 -15.03
CA SER A 55 4.70 2.02 -14.08
C SER A 55 5.38 0.68 -14.35
N ALA A 56 5.52 0.28 -15.61
CA ALA A 56 6.24 -0.93 -16.01
C ALA A 56 7.72 -0.87 -15.64
N LEU A 57 8.40 0.26 -15.89
CA LEU A 57 9.79 0.47 -15.48
C LEU A 57 9.96 0.27 -13.97
N CYS A 58 9.14 0.95 -13.16
CA CYS A 58 9.18 0.78 -11.71
C CYS A 58 8.94 -0.68 -11.28
N ARG A 59 7.98 -1.39 -11.91
CA ARG A 59 7.73 -2.82 -11.62
C ARG A 59 8.94 -3.71 -11.90
N THR A 60 9.60 -3.50 -13.05
CA THR A 60 10.81 -4.26 -13.40
C THR A 60 11.98 -3.94 -12.45
N ALA A 61 12.17 -2.66 -12.10
CA ALA A 61 13.20 -2.24 -11.16
C ALA A 61 12.98 -2.81 -9.76
N THR A 62 11.75 -2.77 -9.23
CA THR A 62 11.41 -3.39 -7.94
C THR A 62 11.68 -4.89 -7.95
N SER A 63 11.30 -5.59 -9.02
CA SER A 63 11.57 -7.02 -9.13
C SER A 63 13.07 -7.33 -9.24
N ALA A 64 13.84 -6.48 -9.90
CA ALA A 64 15.29 -6.64 -10.04
C ALA A 64 15.99 -6.45 -8.68
N LEU A 65 15.63 -5.39 -7.93
CA LEU A 65 16.11 -5.14 -6.58
C LEU A 65 15.80 -6.32 -5.63
N GLN A 66 14.58 -6.85 -5.67
CA GLN A 66 14.18 -8.02 -4.87
C GLN A 66 14.98 -9.30 -5.19
N ARG A 67 15.64 -9.35 -6.36
CA ARG A 67 16.48 -10.46 -6.81
C ARG A 67 17.98 -10.15 -6.71
N GLY A 68 18.35 -9.06 -6.04
CA GLY A 68 19.75 -8.68 -5.82
C GLY A 68 20.44 -8.12 -7.06
N TRP A 69 19.70 -7.63 -8.05
CA TRP A 69 20.31 -6.91 -9.18
C TRP A 69 20.80 -5.53 -8.72
N THR A 70 21.84 -5.07 -9.38
CA THR A 70 22.35 -3.71 -9.28
C THR A 70 21.74 -2.82 -10.37
N TYR A 71 21.78 -1.50 -10.15
CA TYR A 71 21.32 -0.53 -11.15
C TYR A 71 22.01 -0.71 -12.52
N PRO A 72 23.34 -0.89 -12.62
CA PRO A 72 24.01 -1.12 -13.91
C PRO A 72 23.51 -2.37 -14.64
N GLU A 73 23.30 -3.49 -13.94
CA GLU A 73 22.77 -4.72 -14.54
C GLU A 73 21.37 -4.51 -15.11
N TRP A 74 20.47 -3.91 -14.32
CA TRP A 74 19.10 -3.63 -14.77
C TRP A 74 19.07 -2.60 -15.90
N CYS A 75 19.89 -1.55 -15.81
CA CYS A 75 20.00 -0.52 -16.84
C CYS A 75 20.54 -1.08 -18.16
N ALA A 76 21.53 -1.98 -18.11
CA ALA A 76 22.05 -2.69 -19.28
C ALA A 76 20.93 -3.51 -19.95
N GLU A 77 20.13 -4.24 -19.16
CA GLU A 77 19.00 -5.00 -19.70
C GLU A 77 17.91 -4.08 -20.28
N MET A 78 17.64 -2.93 -19.66
CA MET A 78 16.70 -1.94 -20.20
C MET A 78 17.20 -1.28 -21.48
N THR A 79 18.51 -1.11 -21.64
CA THR A 79 19.10 -0.44 -22.81
C THR A 79 19.47 -1.38 -23.94
N ALA A 80 19.42 -2.70 -23.71
CA ALA A 80 19.65 -3.74 -24.70
C ALA A 80 18.65 -3.64 -25.88
N THR A 81 19.12 -3.98 -27.09
CA THR A 81 18.32 -3.93 -28.34
C THR A 81 17.05 -4.80 -28.28
N ARG A 82 17.09 -5.86 -27.47
CA ARG A 82 15.95 -6.78 -27.24
C ARG A 82 14.85 -6.22 -26.34
N SER A 83 15.11 -5.12 -25.62
CA SER A 83 14.17 -4.53 -24.67
C SER A 83 13.16 -3.62 -25.38
N THR A 84 11.96 -4.13 -25.64
CA THR A 84 10.87 -3.29 -26.15
C THR A 84 10.43 -2.27 -25.11
N LEU A 85 10.46 -2.60 -23.83
CA LEU A 85 10.18 -1.64 -22.76
C LEU A 85 11.18 -0.49 -22.75
N GLY A 86 12.47 -0.80 -22.93
CA GLY A 86 13.53 0.19 -23.10
C GLY A 86 13.30 1.11 -24.30
N ARG A 87 12.93 0.53 -25.44
CA ARG A 87 12.55 1.32 -26.64
C ARG A 87 11.34 2.20 -26.37
N GLN A 88 10.31 1.71 -25.68
CA GLN A 88 9.15 2.51 -25.30
C GLN A 88 9.52 3.66 -24.35
N ALA A 89 10.46 3.45 -23.44
CA ALA A 89 10.97 4.48 -22.55
C ALA A 89 11.74 5.60 -23.29
N ARG A 90 12.35 5.28 -24.44
CA ARG A 90 12.97 6.25 -25.34
C ARG A 90 11.96 7.07 -26.15
N LEU A 91 10.68 6.69 -26.14
CA LEU A 91 9.65 7.37 -26.94
C LEU A 91 8.75 8.26 -26.07
N GLU A 92 8.85 9.56 -26.23
CA GLU A 92 7.90 10.51 -25.69
C GLU A 92 6.58 10.43 -26.47
N ARG A 93 5.50 10.14 -25.74
CA ARG A 93 4.14 9.91 -26.28
C ARG A 93 4.11 8.88 -27.42
N GLY A 94 5.05 7.93 -27.43
CA GLY A 94 5.15 6.89 -28.46
C GLY A 94 5.57 7.38 -29.84
N ARG A 95 6.05 8.64 -29.99
CA ARG A 95 6.33 9.24 -31.30
C ARG A 95 7.71 9.88 -31.42
N ARG A 96 8.20 10.55 -30.37
CA ARG A 96 9.45 11.32 -30.42
C ARG A 96 10.54 10.65 -29.59
N ASP A 97 11.71 10.42 -30.18
CA ASP A 97 12.87 9.97 -29.40
C ASP A 97 13.31 11.08 -28.43
N VAL A 98 13.39 10.75 -27.13
CA VAL A 98 13.79 11.68 -26.08
C VAL A 98 15.31 11.75 -25.87
N GLY A 99 16.08 10.91 -26.56
CA GLY A 99 17.52 10.84 -26.48
C GLY A 99 18.04 9.99 -25.32
N ALA A 100 19.29 9.54 -25.45
CA ALA A 100 19.94 8.63 -24.51
C ALA A 100 20.00 9.21 -23.08
N THR A 101 20.41 10.47 -22.93
CA THR A 101 20.55 11.13 -21.62
C THR A 101 19.24 11.20 -20.84
N ARG A 102 18.13 11.57 -21.51
CA ARG A 102 16.81 11.64 -20.87
C ARG A 102 16.26 10.25 -20.53
N THR A 103 16.58 9.26 -21.35
CA THR A 103 16.25 7.85 -21.09
C THR A 103 16.97 7.36 -19.84
N VAL A 104 18.28 7.52 -19.74
CA VAL A 104 19.08 7.14 -18.55
C VAL A 104 18.56 7.84 -17.29
N LYS A 105 18.26 9.14 -17.35
CA LYS A 105 17.64 9.87 -16.22
C LYS A 105 16.29 9.25 -15.82
N THR A 106 15.47 8.83 -16.78
CA THR A 106 14.19 8.17 -16.50
C THR A 106 14.40 6.81 -15.85
N LEU A 107 15.35 6.00 -16.33
CA LEU A 107 15.69 4.70 -15.75
C LEU A 107 16.19 4.87 -14.31
N HIS A 108 17.12 5.79 -14.06
CA HIS A 108 17.60 6.10 -12.71
C HIS A 108 16.46 6.50 -11.78
N LYS A 109 15.54 7.37 -12.23
CA LYS A 109 14.37 7.75 -11.42
C LYS A 109 13.48 6.56 -11.09
N ALA A 110 13.27 5.64 -12.04
CA ALA A 110 12.47 4.44 -11.80
C ALA A 110 13.14 3.51 -10.78
N TRP A 111 14.47 3.38 -10.85
CA TRP A 111 15.27 2.65 -9.88
C TRP A 111 15.17 3.26 -8.48
N THR A 112 15.45 4.55 -8.32
CA THR A 112 15.33 5.25 -7.02
C THR A 112 13.92 5.14 -6.45
N ARG A 113 12.89 5.21 -7.30
CA ARG A 113 11.50 5.00 -6.86
C ARG A 113 11.26 3.58 -6.35
N ALA A 114 11.89 2.58 -6.97
CA ALA A 114 11.81 1.19 -6.54
C ALA A 114 12.58 0.93 -5.24
N GLU A 115 13.76 1.53 -5.06
CA GLU A 115 14.52 1.48 -3.80
C GLU A 115 13.69 2.06 -2.65
N HIS A 116 13.22 3.29 -2.82
CA HIS A 116 12.37 3.95 -1.85
C HIS A 116 11.08 3.17 -1.56
N TYR A 117 10.45 2.61 -2.60
CA TYR A 117 9.30 1.72 -2.41
C TYR A 117 9.65 0.50 -1.55
N LEU A 118 10.81 -0.12 -1.71
CA LEU A 118 11.22 -1.27 -0.90
C LEU A 118 11.65 -0.89 0.52
N THR A 119 12.16 0.33 0.72
CA THR A 119 12.48 0.86 2.05
C THR A 119 11.22 1.24 2.83
N GLU A 120 10.24 1.86 2.17
CA GLU A 120 8.98 2.31 2.80
C GLU A 120 7.90 1.23 2.84
N ALA A 121 7.93 0.26 1.92
CA ALA A 121 6.94 -0.81 1.92
C ALA A 121 7.12 -1.63 3.20
N PRO A 122 6.03 -1.90 3.94
CA PRO A 122 6.06 -2.92 4.97
C PRO A 122 6.59 -4.20 4.35
N ALA A 123 7.42 -4.95 5.10
CA ALA A 123 7.96 -6.21 4.62
C ALA A 123 6.82 -7.04 3.99
N PRO A 124 7.00 -7.56 2.75
CA PRO A 124 5.93 -8.27 2.07
C PRO A 124 5.52 -9.44 2.94
N MET A 125 4.27 -9.41 3.40
CA MET A 125 3.72 -10.44 4.26
C MET A 125 3.82 -11.77 3.52
N THR A 126 4.53 -12.73 4.10
CA THR A 126 4.68 -14.04 3.48
C THR A 126 3.35 -14.80 3.53
N ALA A 127 3.24 -15.85 2.71
CA ALA A 127 2.06 -16.71 2.76
C ALA A 127 1.90 -17.39 4.14
N ASP A 128 3.00 -17.67 4.83
CA ASP A 128 2.99 -18.26 6.17
C ASP A 128 2.65 -17.23 7.25
N ASP A 129 3.12 -15.98 7.11
CA ASP A 129 2.66 -14.87 7.96
C ASP A 129 1.15 -14.66 7.80
N ALA A 130 0.65 -14.73 6.56
CA ALA A 130 -0.79 -14.62 6.28
C ALA A 130 -1.59 -15.75 6.94
N ARG A 131 -1.14 -16.99 6.81
CA ARG A 131 -1.79 -18.15 7.43
C ARG A 131 -1.77 -18.03 8.96
N THR A 132 -0.67 -17.57 9.53
CA THR A 132 -0.53 -17.34 10.96
C THR A 132 -1.51 -16.27 11.43
N GLU A 133 -1.57 -15.11 10.75
CA GLU A 133 -2.53 -14.04 11.05
C GLU A 133 -3.98 -14.54 10.96
N ILE A 134 -4.32 -15.31 9.93
CA ILE A 134 -5.68 -15.86 9.73
C ILE A 134 -6.04 -16.85 10.84
N ARG A 135 -5.09 -17.69 11.28
CA ARG A 135 -5.27 -18.59 12.41
C ARG A 135 -5.52 -17.78 13.68
N THR A 136 -4.70 -16.77 13.97
CA THR A 136 -4.89 -15.89 15.12
C THR A 136 -6.25 -15.19 15.09
N ILE A 137 -6.71 -14.72 13.93
CA ILE A 137 -8.05 -14.13 13.79
C ILE A 137 -9.14 -15.15 14.15
N ARG A 138 -9.04 -16.39 13.63
CA ARG A 138 -10.01 -17.45 13.94
C ARG A 138 -10.00 -17.80 15.43
N ASP A 139 -8.83 -18.00 16.01
CA ASP A 139 -8.67 -18.35 17.42
C ASP A 139 -9.20 -17.24 18.33
N ASN A 140 -9.01 -15.97 17.97
CA ASN A 140 -9.57 -14.83 18.69
C ASN A 140 -11.12 -14.79 18.59
N LEU A 141 -11.69 -15.08 17.42
CA LEU A 141 -13.14 -15.15 17.24
C LEU A 141 -13.75 -16.26 18.10
N ASP A 142 -13.08 -17.42 18.16
CA ASP A 142 -13.50 -18.57 18.97
C ASP A 142 -13.35 -18.29 20.48
N THR A 143 -12.20 -17.76 20.91
CA THR A 143 -11.90 -17.50 22.33
C THR A 143 -12.77 -16.39 22.90
N ALA A 144 -12.97 -15.29 22.16
CA ALA A 144 -13.79 -14.17 22.61
C ALA A 144 -15.29 -14.37 22.34
N ASN A 145 -15.67 -15.47 21.68
CA ASN A 145 -17.01 -15.72 21.17
C ASN A 145 -17.60 -14.51 20.41
N THR A 146 -16.76 -13.85 19.60
CA THR A 146 -17.12 -12.62 18.87
C THR A 146 -17.61 -12.91 17.46
N TRP A 147 -18.04 -14.14 17.18
CA TRP A 147 -18.63 -14.49 15.90
C TRP A 147 -19.92 -13.70 15.64
N PRO A 148 -20.25 -13.40 14.37
CA PRO A 148 -21.55 -12.85 14.02
C PRO A 148 -22.68 -13.75 14.57
N GLU A 149 -23.69 -13.15 15.21
CA GLU A 149 -24.85 -13.88 15.73
C GLU A 149 -25.66 -14.55 14.61
N ASN A 150 -25.72 -13.90 13.45
CA ASN A 150 -26.44 -14.45 12.31
C ASN A 150 -25.69 -15.66 11.73
N PRO A 151 -26.31 -16.85 11.63
CA PRO A 151 -25.64 -18.07 11.18
C PRO A 151 -25.14 -17.97 9.73
N ILE A 152 -25.82 -17.22 8.87
CA ILE A 152 -25.40 -17.00 7.48
C ILE A 152 -24.14 -16.13 7.44
N ASP A 153 -24.08 -15.09 8.28
CA ASP A 153 -22.92 -14.19 8.32
C ASP A 153 -21.71 -14.92 8.93
N LYS A 154 -21.93 -15.72 9.98
CA LYS A 154 -20.92 -16.61 10.56
C LYS A 154 -20.36 -17.59 9.53
N ALA A 155 -21.23 -18.27 8.78
CA ALA A 155 -20.81 -19.22 7.75
C ALA A 155 -20.06 -18.53 6.57
N ALA A 156 -20.51 -17.34 6.17
CA ALA A 156 -19.83 -16.55 5.14
C ALA A 156 -18.44 -16.08 5.60
N LEU A 157 -18.30 -15.64 6.85
CA LEU A 157 -17.01 -15.25 7.43
C LEU A 157 -16.06 -16.45 7.57
N ALA A 158 -16.55 -17.59 8.06
CA ALA A 158 -15.77 -18.82 8.14
C ALA A 158 -15.24 -19.26 6.77
N THR A 159 -16.09 -19.17 5.73
CA THR A 159 -15.70 -19.43 4.34
C THR A 159 -14.65 -18.45 3.84
N ALA A 160 -14.79 -17.16 4.15
CA ALA A 160 -13.81 -16.13 3.79
C ALA A 160 -12.43 -16.39 4.42
N LEU A 161 -12.39 -16.77 5.69
CA LEU A 161 -11.16 -17.17 6.39
C LEU A 161 -10.51 -18.41 5.75
N THR A 162 -11.31 -19.40 5.34
CA THR A 162 -10.81 -20.59 4.64
C THR A 162 -10.21 -20.24 3.28
N ILE A 163 -10.88 -19.38 2.49
CA ILE A 163 -10.34 -18.89 1.20
C ILE A 163 -9.04 -18.11 1.42
N ALA A 164 -8.99 -17.25 2.43
CA ALA A 164 -7.81 -16.49 2.80
C ALA A 164 -6.63 -17.42 3.16
N GLY A 165 -6.88 -18.45 3.97
CA GLY A 165 -5.85 -19.39 4.43
C GLY A 165 -5.31 -20.25 3.28
N ALA A 166 -6.20 -20.73 2.41
CA ALA A 166 -5.82 -21.49 1.23
C ALA A 166 -4.93 -20.68 0.27
N ASN A 167 -5.27 -19.40 0.07
CA ASN A 167 -4.53 -18.51 -0.81
C ASN A 167 -3.29 -17.86 -0.15
N GLY A 168 -3.10 -18.03 1.16
CA GLY A 168 -2.01 -17.39 1.91
C GLY A 168 -2.07 -15.86 1.83
N THR A 169 -3.25 -15.27 1.97
CA THR A 169 -3.44 -13.81 1.90
C THR A 169 -4.46 -13.31 2.90
N ASN A 170 -4.15 -12.21 3.60
CA ASN A 170 -5.14 -11.49 4.43
C ASN A 170 -6.06 -10.57 3.61
N ARG A 171 -5.92 -10.58 2.28
CA ARG A 171 -6.77 -9.83 1.34
C ARG A 171 -7.50 -10.75 0.35
N PRO A 172 -8.34 -11.70 0.84
CA PRO A 172 -8.98 -12.64 -0.06
C PRO A 172 -9.89 -11.94 -1.07
N ALA A 173 -9.84 -12.41 -2.31
CA ALA A 173 -10.91 -12.18 -3.26
C ALA A 173 -12.11 -13.03 -2.83
N LEU A 174 -13.28 -12.41 -2.65
CA LEU A 174 -14.51 -13.10 -2.23
C LEU A 174 -15.56 -13.02 -3.34
N PRO A 175 -15.53 -13.90 -4.36
CA PRO A 175 -16.59 -13.97 -5.35
C PRO A 175 -17.90 -14.41 -4.69
N ARG A 176 -18.97 -13.63 -4.92
CA ARG A 176 -20.31 -13.89 -4.34
C ARG A 176 -20.80 -15.30 -4.64
N ARG A 177 -20.59 -15.79 -5.86
CA ARG A 177 -20.97 -17.14 -6.30
C ARG A 177 -20.23 -18.23 -5.51
N THR A 178 -18.96 -18.03 -5.21
CA THR A 178 -18.16 -18.97 -4.42
C THR A 178 -18.67 -19.04 -2.98
N ILE A 179 -18.95 -17.90 -2.36
CA ILE A 179 -19.54 -17.85 -1.00
C ILE A 179 -20.94 -18.47 -0.99
N ALA A 180 -21.76 -18.13 -1.98
CA ALA A 180 -23.11 -18.68 -2.13
C ALA A 180 -23.11 -20.21 -2.23
N ALA A 181 -22.25 -20.77 -3.09
CA ALA A 181 -22.11 -22.21 -3.26
C ALA A 181 -21.57 -22.91 -1.99
N ALA A 182 -20.56 -22.32 -1.34
CA ALA A 182 -19.96 -22.90 -0.14
C ALA A 182 -20.91 -22.91 1.07
N VAL A 183 -21.77 -21.89 1.20
CA VAL A 183 -22.71 -21.75 2.33
C VAL A 183 -24.08 -22.37 2.01
N GLY A 184 -24.39 -22.65 0.74
CA GLY A 184 -25.70 -23.18 0.32
C GLY A 184 -26.80 -22.10 0.28
N ILE A 185 -26.45 -20.86 -0.08
CA ILE A 185 -27.37 -19.71 -0.14
C ILE A 185 -27.40 -19.10 -1.54
N THR A 186 -28.34 -18.18 -1.79
CA THR A 186 -28.39 -17.42 -3.04
C THR A 186 -27.28 -16.37 -3.13
N GLU A 187 -26.87 -15.97 -4.34
CA GLU A 187 -25.88 -14.88 -4.54
C GLU A 187 -26.33 -13.54 -3.91
N SER A 188 -27.64 -13.29 -3.86
CA SER A 188 -28.21 -12.09 -3.23
C SER A 188 -28.04 -12.12 -1.70
N GLN A 189 -28.26 -13.28 -1.08
CA GLN A 189 -27.99 -13.48 0.35
C GLN A 189 -26.49 -13.36 0.66
N ALA A 190 -25.63 -13.96 -0.16
CA ALA A 190 -24.18 -13.83 -0.01
C ALA A 190 -23.72 -12.37 -0.11
N ARG A 191 -24.27 -11.59 -1.04
CA ARG A 191 -24.03 -10.14 -1.13
C ARG A 191 -24.42 -9.42 0.16
N ARG A 192 -25.63 -9.64 0.66
CA ARG A 192 -26.13 -8.99 1.88
C ARG A 192 -25.32 -9.39 3.13
N ALA A 193 -24.88 -10.65 3.20
CA ALA A 193 -24.02 -11.14 4.27
C ALA A 193 -22.67 -10.44 4.27
N LEU A 194 -22.00 -10.34 3.12
CA LEU A 194 -20.73 -9.60 3.00
C LEU A 194 -20.89 -8.11 3.35
N GLU A 195 -21.99 -7.47 2.95
CA GLU A 195 -22.28 -6.08 3.33
C GLU A 195 -22.53 -5.91 4.83
N ARG A 196 -23.15 -6.90 5.51
CA ARG A 196 -23.32 -6.87 6.97
C ARG A 196 -22.01 -7.09 7.69
N LEU A 197 -21.20 -8.06 7.25
CA LEU A 197 -19.85 -8.30 7.78
C LEU A 197 -18.96 -7.08 7.62
N GLU A 198 -19.10 -6.35 6.51
CA GLU A 198 -18.40 -5.08 6.29
C GLU A 198 -18.85 -3.98 7.25
N ARG A 199 -20.17 -3.83 7.46
CA ARG A 199 -20.69 -2.84 8.42
C ARG A 199 -20.35 -3.16 9.87
N ALA A 200 -20.18 -4.43 10.19
CA ALA A 200 -19.79 -4.90 11.52
C ALA A 200 -18.26 -5.02 11.69
N ASP A 201 -17.47 -4.46 10.77
CA ASP A 201 -16.01 -4.41 10.81
C ASP A 201 -15.29 -5.78 10.88
N TYR A 202 -15.95 -6.89 10.51
CA TYR A 202 -15.26 -8.18 10.31
C TYR A 202 -14.45 -8.19 9.01
N LEU A 203 -14.95 -7.48 8.00
CA LEU A 203 -14.33 -7.33 6.70
C LEU A 203 -14.21 -5.85 6.36
N ARG A 204 -13.14 -5.45 5.66
CA ARG A 204 -13.03 -4.11 5.09
C ARG A 204 -12.82 -4.20 3.59
N THR A 205 -13.63 -3.51 2.79
CA THR A 205 -13.37 -3.45 1.34
C THR A 205 -12.06 -2.71 1.06
N ASP A 206 -11.05 -3.43 0.58
CA ASP A 206 -9.78 -2.85 0.11
C ASP A 206 -9.92 -2.41 -1.35
N THR A 207 -10.53 -3.29 -2.16
CA THR A 207 -10.74 -3.09 -3.60
C THR A 207 -12.15 -3.45 -3.97
N ARG A 208 -12.97 -2.46 -4.33
CA ARG A 208 -14.29 -2.74 -4.90
C ARG A 208 -14.14 -3.48 -6.22
N GLY A 209 -14.85 -4.61 -6.34
CA GLY A 209 -14.92 -5.39 -7.57
C GLY A 209 -15.57 -4.59 -8.70
N GLN A 210 -15.25 -4.95 -9.93
CA GLN A 210 -15.83 -4.32 -11.11
C GLN A 210 -17.05 -5.14 -11.54
N PRO A 211 -18.26 -4.53 -11.62
CA PRO A 211 -19.44 -5.22 -12.11
C PRO A 211 -19.24 -5.71 -13.55
N ALA A 212 -19.98 -6.74 -13.94
CA ALA A 212 -19.90 -7.27 -15.29
C ALA A 212 -20.30 -6.17 -16.29
N GLY A 213 -19.33 -5.72 -17.09
CA GLY A 213 -19.59 -5.01 -18.34
C GLY A 213 -19.89 -6.01 -19.46
N PRO A 214 -19.97 -5.55 -20.72
CA PRO A 214 -20.20 -6.44 -21.86
C PRO A 214 -19.12 -7.52 -22.04
N ASP A 215 -17.91 -7.33 -21.48
CA ASP A 215 -16.86 -8.35 -21.47
C ASP A 215 -16.78 -9.04 -20.10
N ALA A 216 -17.20 -10.32 -20.05
CA ALA A 216 -17.15 -11.16 -18.85
C ALA A 216 -15.74 -11.31 -18.27
N ARG A 217 -14.68 -11.16 -19.08
CA ARG A 217 -13.27 -11.24 -18.64
C ARG A 217 -12.85 -10.05 -17.78
N THR A 218 -13.59 -8.94 -17.83
CA THR A 218 -13.33 -7.76 -17.01
C THR A 218 -13.95 -7.85 -15.62
N ARG A 219 -14.79 -8.86 -15.35
CA ARG A 219 -15.42 -9.06 -14.05
C ARG A 219 -14.35 -9.35 -13.00
N ARG A 220 -14.27 -8.49 -11.98
CA ARG A 220 -13.35 -8.66 -10.85
C ARG A 220 -14.14 -8.79 -9.56
N ALA A 221 -13.79 -9.79 -8.76
CA ALA A 221 -14.32 -9.89 -7.40
C ALA A 221 -13.82 -8.72 -6.55
N THR A 222 -14.61 -8.37 -5.53
CA THR A 222 -14.17 -7.43 -4.50
C THR A 222 -13.07 -8.09 -3.67
N LEU A 223 -11.96 -7.39 -3.44
CA LEU A 223 -10.96 -7.79 -2.46
C LEU A 223 -11.34 -7.18 -1.12
N TYR A 224 -11.47 -8.05 -0.14
CA TYR A 224 -11.69 -7.67 1.25
C TYR A 224 -10.41 -7.87 2.01
N ARG A 225 -10.16 -7.03 3.01
CA ARG A 225 -9.16 -7.26 4.05
C ARG A 225 -9.87 -7.80 5.28
N LEU A 226 -9.30 -8.84 5.88
CA LEU A 226 -9.75 -9.35 7.17
C LEU A 226 -9.35 -8.34 8.25
N ALA A 227 -10.26 -7.99 9.16
CA ALA A 227 -9.93 -7.05 10.23
C ALA A 227 -9.06 -7.73 11.29
N SER A 228 -7.77 -7.39 11.32
CA SER A 228 -6.76 -7.95 12.23
C SER A 228 -7.01 -7.60 13.72
N GLY A 229 -7.96 -6.71 14.00
CA GLY A 229 -8.35 -6.35 15.35
C GLY A 229 -9.81 -5.97 15.34
N CYS A 230 -10.69 -6.97 15.18
CA CYS A 230 -12.14 -6.82 15.39
C CYS A 230 -12.32 -6.01 16.68
N ARG A 231 -12.53 -4.69 16.53
CA ARG A 231 -12.93 -3.85 17.64
C ARG A 231 -14.35 -4.29 17.87
N ILE A 232 -14.52 -5.12 18.89
CA ILE A 232 -15.81 -5.46 19.47
C ILE A 232 -16.56 -4.13 19.54
N PRO A 233 -17.69 -3.95 18.83
CA PRO A 233 -18.56 -2.83 19.12
C PRO A 233 -18.99 -3.03 20.56
N VAL A 234 -18.43 -2.23 21.47
CA VAL A 234 -18.89 -2.19 22.86
C VAL A 234 -20.38 -1.85 22.77
N PRO A 235 -21.30 -2.72 23.23
CA PRO A 235 -22.71 -2.37 23.22
C PRO A 235 -22.87 -1.12 24.07
N VAL A 236 -23.15 0.01 23.42
CA VAL A 236 -23.49 1.24 24.11
C VAL A 236 -24.91 1.02 24.64
N ASN A 237 -25.00 0.43 25.82
CA ASN A 237 -26.26 0.27 26.52
C ASN A 237 -26.79 1.66 26.88
N GLY A 238 -27.81 2.10 26.15
CA GLY A 238 -28.87 2.97 26.62
C GLY A 238 -28.53 4.43 26.90
N SER A 239 -28.89 5.32 25.98
CA SER A 239 -29.80 6.43 26.31
C SER A 239 -30.42 7.01 25.04
N VAL A 240 -31.75 6.92 25.01
CA VAL A 240 -32.62 7.69 24.13
C VAL A 240 -32.55 9.16 24.53
N GLY A 241 -32.45 10.05 23.54
CA GLY A 241 -32.87 11.46 23.67
C GLY A 241 -31.74 12.48 23.82
N GLN A 242 -31.39 13.15 22.74
CA GLN A 242 -31.96 14.47 22.43
C GLN A 242 -31.41 14.99 21.09
N ARG A 243 -32.32 15.48 20.25
CA ARG A 243 -31.97 16.43 19.20
C ARG A 243 -31.51 17.70 19.91
N LEU A 244 -30.25 18.09 19.70
CA LEU A 244 -29.86 19.48 19.84
C LEU A 244 -29.49 20.04 18.47
N SER A 245 -30.40 20.91 18.07
CA SER A 245 -30.34 21.91 17.02
C SER A 245 -28.99 22.62 16.91
N SER A 246 -28.57 22.82 15.66
CA SER A 246 -27.88 24.00 15.14
C SER A 246 -27.31 25.01 16.14
N VAL A 247 -25.98 25.04 16.28
CA VAL A 247 -25.22 26.25 16.65
C VAL A 247 -23.97 26.31 15.75
N GLY A 248 -23.71 27.51 15.23
CA GLY A 248 -22.92 27.78 14.02
C GLY A 248 -21.45 27.36 14.04
N GLN A 249 -20.93 27.12 12.83
CA GLN A 249 -19.51 26.97 12.58
C GLN A 249 -18.78 28.31 12.74
N PRO A 250 -17.70 28.40 13.54
CA PRO A 250 -16.74 29.48 13.43
C PRO A 250 -15.83 29.25 12.23
N THR A 251 -15.80 30.21 11.30
CA THR A 251 -14.81 30.29 10.22
C THR A 251 -13.45 30.61 10.82
N PHE A 252 -12.50 29.66 10.78
CA PHE A 252 -11.11 29.95 11.07
C PHE A 252 -10.42 30.58 9.84
N ARG A 253 -10.08 31.86 9.98
CA ARG A 253 -9.14 32.58 9.11
C ARG A 253 -7.75 31.97 9.23
N THR A 254 -7.10 31.79 8.09
CA THR A 254 -5.68 31.45 7.96
C THR A 254 -4.80 32.63 8.44
N PRO A 255 -3.83 32.45 9.35
CA PRO A 255 -2.75 33.40 9.55
C PRO A 255 -1.57 33.07 8.62
N GLY A 256 -0.87 34.12 8.20
CA GLY A 256 0.13 34.12 7.15
C GLY A 256 1.50 33.57 7.52
N HIS A 257 2.35 33.56 6.50
CA HIS A 257 3.75 33.13 6.52
C HIS A 257 4.57 33.77 7.65
N GLY A 258 5.01 32.93 8.60
CA GLY A 258 6.08 33.25 9.55
C GLY A 258 7.42 32.72 9.05
N SER A 259 8.40 33.61 8.98
CA SER A 259 9.79 33.38 8.58
C SER A 259 10.53 32.37 9.48
N TYR A 260 11.36 31.56 8.85
CA TYR A 260 12.19 30.49 9.42
C TYR A 260 13.32 31.07 10.31
N VAL A 261 13.14 31.11 11.63
CA VAL A 261 14.18 31.50 12.63
C VAL A 261 14.99 30.27 13.13
N GLY A 262 14.71 29.08 12.59
CA GLY A 262 15.26 27.81 13.10
C GLY A 262 16.58 27.33 12.47
N GLN A 263 16.99 27.85 11.31
CA GLN A 263 18.17 27.32 10.60
C GLN A 263 19.50 27.85 11.17
N ASP A 264 19.56 29.12 11.59
CA ASP A 264 20.81 29.70 12.11
C ASP A 264 21.20 29.10 13.47
N LYS A 265 20.23 28.75 14.31
CA LYS A 265 20.49 28.06 15.58
C LYS A 265 20.99 26.64 15.40
N LEU A 266 20.53 25.95 14.36
CA LEU A 266 20.95 24.59 14.06
C LEU A 266 22.38 24.57 13.50
N ALA A 267 22.76 25.57 12.71
CA ALA A 267 24.13 25.75 12.23
C ALA A 267 25.11 26.07 13.38
N ALA A 268 24.72 26.93 14.32
CA ALA A 268 25.55 27.26 15.49
C ALA A 268 25.75 26.06 16.43
N ALA A 269 24.70 25.24 16.63
CA ALA A 269 24.79 24.03 17.45
C ALA A 269 25.73 22.98 16.82
N VAL A 270 25.67 22.79 15.50
CA VAL A 270 26.55 21.84 14.80
C VAL A 270 28.02 22.26 14.92
N ALA A 271 28.32 23.57 14.80
CA ALA A 271 29.69 24.07 14.98
C ALA A 271 30.22 23.85 16.41
N ALA A 272 29.39 24.07 17.44
CA ALA A 272 29.78 23.85 18.83
C ALA A 272 30.05 22.38 19.17
N PHE A 273 29.33 21.43 18.56
CA PHE A 273 29.59 19.99 18.76
C PHE A 273 30.86 19.51 18.04
N ASP A 274 31.21 20.12 16.91
CA ASP A 274 32.43 19.82 16.16
C ASP A 274 33.69 20.31 16.91
N GLU A 275 33.63 21.47 17.55
CA GLU A 275 34.70 21.98 18.44
C GLU A 275 34.93 21.08 19.67
N LEU A 276 33.91 20.37 20.11
CA LEU A 276 34.00 19.42 21.22
C LEU A 276 34.42 18.00 20.78
N GLY A 277 34.62 17.76 19.48
CA GLY A 277 34.97 16.46 18.92
C GLY A 277 33.85 15.41 19.04
N ILE A 278 32.61 15.84 19.24
CA ILE A 278 31.45 14.95 19.43
C ILE A 278 30.69 14.88 18.12
N SER A 279 30.82 13.75 17.41
CA SER A 279 30.07 13.49 16.19
C SER A 279 28.60 13.17 16.50
N VAL A 280 27.72 14.16 16.37
CA VAL A 280 26.26 13.97 16.53
C VAL A 280 25.57 13.97 15.17
N SER A 281 24.72 12.98 14.92
CA SER A 281 23.91 12.93 13.69
C SER A 281 22.95 14.12 13.61
N PRO A 282 22.80 14.80 12.45
CA PRO A 282 21.85 15.91 12.27
C PRO A 282 20.40 15.56 12.66
N SER A 283 20.01 14.29 12.51
CA SER A 283 18.70 13.79 12.92
C SER A 283 18.51 13.74 14.44
N ALA A 284 19.58 13.45 15.21
CA ALA A 284 19.55 13.45 16.66
C ALA A 284 19.48 14.88 17.22
N LEU A 285 20.19 15.82 16.57
CA LEU A 285 20.12 17.25 16.87
C LEU A 285 18.73 17.84 16.61
N ALA A 286 18.10 17.49 15.48
CA ALA A 286 16.73 17.93 15.19
C ALA A 286 15.72 17.41 16.24
N ALA A 287 15.86 16.15 16.67
CA ALA A 287 15.01 15.57 17.71
C ALA A 287 15.19 16.24 19.09
N LEU A 288 16.41 16.66 19.43
CA LEU A 288 16.72 17.40 20.66
C LEU A 288 16.11 18.81 20.66
N VAL A 289 16.23 19.53 19.54
CA VAL A 289 15.63 20.88 19.38
C VAL A 289 14.10 20.80 19.45
N ASP A 290 13.49 19.78 18.85
CA ASP A 290 12.05 19.55 18.92
C ASP A 290 11.58 19.18 20.34
N ALA A 291 12.38 18.41 21.09
CA ALA A 291 12.10 18.07 22.48
C ALA A 291 12.16 19.31 23.38
N GLU A 292 13.17 20.16 23.20
CA GLU A 292 13.34 21.41 23.96
C GLU A 292 12.23 22.42 23.66
N HIS A 293 11.83 22.55 22.39
CA HIS A 293 10.67 23.37 21.99
C HIS A 293 9.35 22.85 22.57
N THR A 294 9.20 21.53 22.72
CA THR A 294 8.03 20.90 23.31
C THR A 294 7.97 21.14 24.82
N GLU A 295 9.11 21.11 25.50
CA GLU A 295 9.21 21.38 26.93
C GLU A 295 9.02 22.87 27.26
N ALA A 296 9.61 23.77 26.45
CA ALA A 296 9.39 25.21 26.56
C ALA A 296 7.91 25.58 26.34
N ARG A 297 7.23 24.91 25.40
CA ARG A 297 5.78 25.07 25.18
C ARG A 297 4.94 24.58 26.36
N LYS A 298 5.36 23.50 27.04
CA LYS A 298 4.69 23.03 28.25
C LYS A 298 4.85 24.04 29.40
N ARG A 299 6.05 24.62 29.58
CA ARG A 299 6.30 25.64 30.61
C ARG A 299 5.51 26.93 30.35
N LEU A 300 5.41 27.38 29.09
CA LEU A 300 4.58 28.52 28.72
C LEU A 300 3.08 28.28 28.93
N ARG A 301 2.61 27.03 28.85
CA ARG A 301 1.20 26.68 29.09
C ARG A 301 0.82 26.72 30.58
N VAL A 302 1.78 26.52 31.48
CA VAL A 302 1.56 26.57 32.94
C VAL A 302 1.48 28.01 33.47
N VAL A 303 2.01 28.99 32.71
CA VAL A 303 2.05 30.42 33.11
C VAL A 303 0.83 31.20 32.59
N SER A 304 -0.11 30.58 31.88
CA SER A 304 -1.31 31.25 31.34
C SER A 304 -2.64 30.85 32.01
N ASP A 305 -2.58 30.07 33.09
CA ASP A 305 -3.77 29.63 33.85
C ASP A 305 -3.83 30.22 35.30
N ASP A 306 -3.00 31.23 35.60
CA ASP A 306 -3.14 32.15 36.75
C ASP A 306 -3.44 33.57 36.25
#